data_AF-Q2LTA3-F1
#
_entry.id   AF-Q2LTA3-F1
#
_cell.length_a   1.000
_cell.length_b   1.000
_cell.length_c   1.000
_cell.angle_alpha   90.00
_cell.angle_beta   90.00
_cell.angle_gamma   90.00
#
_symmetry.space_group_name_H-M   'P 1'
#
loop_
_entity.id
_entity.type
_entity.pdbx_description
1 polymer ?
#
loop_
_entity_poly.entity_id
_entity_poly.type
_entity_poly.pdbx_seq_one_letter_code
_entity_poly.pdbx_strand_id
1 'polypeptide(L)'
;MKRFSSCLRGHDNPSGRWISVLWLMVFIPGLIMGCGKKADPMPLRLSVPQVVNDLRAERTEEGIVLQWTAAISEGSFRILRSEQYPEEEICVDCPRNYVVISELTANDPKAKNKGSGVDYSWIDTAVKKENRYAYQVIVCNASGFCGGPSNIADAVK
;
A
#
# COMPACT_ATOMS: atom_id res chain seq x y z
N MET A 1 63.63 1.45 -71.34
CA MET A 1 64.05 2.82 -70.95
C MET A 1 62.77 3.61 -70.70
N LYS A 2 62.45 4.20 -69.54
CA LYS A 2 63.24 4.88 -68.51
C LYS A 2 62.65 4.57 -67.12
N ARG A 3 63.53 4.30 -66.14
CA ARG A 3 63.24 4.44 -64.71
C ARG A 3 63.11 5.93 -64.41
N PHE A 4 62.12 6.33 -63.62
CA PHE A 4 62.26 7.52 -62.78
C PHE A 4 61.72 7.20 -61.38
N SER A 5 62.69 7.17 -60.47
CA SER A 5 62.52 7.17 -59.03
C SER A 5 62.12 8.59 -58.62
N SER A 6 61.14 8.73 -57.73
CA SER A 6 60.97 9.96 -56.95
C SER A 6 60.65 9.60 -55.52
N CYS A 7 61.58 10.02 -54.66
CA CYS A 7 61.62 9.83 -53.23
C CYS A 7 60.37 10.35 -52.51
N LEU A 8 60.02 9.60 -51.47
CA LEU A 8 59.32 10.05 -50.27
C LEU A 8 59.77 11.45 -49.85
N ARG A 9 58.82 12.35 -49.65
CA ARG A 9 59.02 13.51 -48.78
C ARG A 9 57.71 13.75 -48.02
N GLY A 10 57.51 12.93 -46.98
CA GLY A 10 56.55 13.22 -45.92
C GLY A 10 56.97 14.53 -45.27
N HIS A 11 56.19 15.58 -45.51
CA HIS A 11 56.36 16.86 -44.86
C HIS A 11 55.64 16.78 -43.51
N ASP A 12 56.26 16.12 -42.54
CA ASP A 12 55.87 16.24 -41.14
C ASP A 12 56.13 17.71 -40.74
N ASN A 13 55.07 18.52 -40.75
CA ASN A 13 55.12 19.88 -40.23
C ASN A 13 54.95 19.81 -38.71
N PRO A 14 56.02 19.98 -37.90
CA PRO A 14 55.94 19.82 -36.45
C PRO A 14 55.11 20.94 -35.81
N SER A 15 54.93 22.10 -36.45
CA SER A 15 54.21 23.23 -35.86
C SER A 15 52.68 23.09 -35.90
N GLY A 16 52.12 22.46 -36.94
CA GLY A 16 50.68 22.21 -37.08
C GLY A 16 50.16 21.07 -36.19
N ARG A 17 51.00 20.06 -35.96
CA ARG A 17 50.70 18.92 -35.06
C ARG A 17 50.49 19.37 -33.62
N TRP A 18 51.26 20.34 -33.16
CA TRP A 18 51.20 20.82 -31.77
C TRP A 18 50.00 21.74 -31.54
N ILE A 19 49.62 22.54 -32.53
CA ILE A 19 48.40 23.36 -32.49
C ILE A 19 47.15 22.46 -32.49
N SER A 20 47.14 21.40 -33.30
CA SER A 20 46.01 20.44 -33.35
C SER A 20 45.89 19.64 -32.05
N VAL A 21 47.01 19.23 -31.45
CA VAL A 21 47.05 18.56 -30.13
C VAL A 21 46.61 19.51 -29.01
N LEU A 22 47.04 20.78 -29.02
CA LEU A 22 46.62 21.80 -28.03
C LEU A 22 45.13 22.11 -28.12
N TRP A 23 44.55 22.17 -29.32
CA TRP A 23 43.11 22.33 -29.50
C TRP A 23 42.31 21.13 -29.00
N LEU A 24 42.81 19.90 -29.23
CA LEU A 24 42.19 18.69 -28.69
C LEU A 24 42.25 18.63 -27.15
N MET A 25 43.39 19.04 -26.57
CA MET A 25 43.63 18.99 -25.13
C MET A 25 42.78 19.99 -24.33
N VAL A 26 42.38 21.11 -24.97
CA VAL A 26 41.49 22.12 -24.37
C VAL A 26 40.00 21.78 -24.51
N PHE A 27 39.59 21.04 -25.55
CA PHE A 27 38.17 20.72 -25.78
C PHE A 27 37.65 19.50 -24.98
N ILE A 28 38.53 18.57 -24.59
CA ILE A 28 38.15 17.31 -23.92
C ILE A 28 37.72 17.44 -22.45
N PRO A 29 38.27 18.33 -21.59
CA PRO A 29 37.92 18.36 -20.16
C PRO A 29 36.49 18.86 -19.86
N GLY A 30 35.86 19.58 -20.79
CA GLY A 30 34.53 20.18 -20.59
C GLY A 30 33.37 19.17 -20.60
N LEU A 31 33.59 17.95 -21.07
CA LEU A 31 32.53 16.93 -21.21
C LEU A 31 32.30 16.08 -19.95
N ILE A 32 33.14 16.23 -18.92
CA ILE A 32 33.15 15.33 -17.74
C ILE A 32 32.72 16.03 -16.43
N MET A 33 32.42 17.32 -16.46
CA MET A 33 31.90 18.06 -15.30
C MET A 33 30.37 18.04 -15.25
N GLY A 34 29.80 16.83 -15.22
CA GLY A 34 28.40 16.61 -14.90
C GLY A 34 28.29 15.81 -13.60
N CYS A 35 28.26 16.49 -12.45
CA CYS A 35 27.95 15.84 -11.19
C CYS A 35 26.45 15.48 -11.21
N GLY A 36 26.14 14.27 -11.69
CA GLY A 36 24.78 13.76 -11.80
C GLY A 36 24.14 13.64 -10.42
N LYS A 37 23.48 14.70 -9.96
CA LYS A 37 22.64 14.64 -8.76
C LYS A 37 21.43 13.78 -9.12
N LYS A 38 21.45 12.52 -8.68
CA LYS A 38 20.28 11.64 -8.79
C LYS A 38 19.16 12.32 -8.02
N ALA A 39 18.03 12.57 -8.70
CA ALA A 39 16.89 13.22 -8.07
C ALA A 39 16.47 12.43 -6.82
N ASP A 40 15.99 13.14 -5.81
CA ASP A 40 15.50 12.51 -4.59
C ASP A 40 14.37 11.53 -4.95
N PRO A 41 14.36 10.31 -4.36
CA PRO A 41 13.30 9.35 -4.63
C PRO A 41 11.97 9.95 -4.17
N MET A 42 11.00 10.02 -5.08
CA MET A 42 9.66 10.48 -4.75
C MET A 42 8.96 9.40 -3.92
N PRO A 43 8.46 9.70 -2.71
CA PRO A 43 7.76 8.72 -1.90
C PRO A 43 6.48 8.28 -2.60
N LEU A 44 6.24 6.97 -2.64
CA LEU A 44 4.99 6.42 -3.15
C LEU A 44 3.84 6.90 -2.27
N ARG A 45 2.94 7.70 -2.83
CA ARG A 45 1.73 8.11 -2.12
C ARG A 45 0.73 6.96 -2.14
N LEU A 46 0.69 6.21 -1.06
CA LEU A 46 -0.29 5.16 -0.84
C LEU A 46 -1.62 5.79 -0.40
N SER A 47 -2.68 5.60 -1.19
CA SER A 47 -4.03 5.97 -0.82
C SER A 47 -4.66 4.84 0.02
N VAL A 48 -4.51 4.89 1.34
CA VAL A 48 -5.19 3.95 2.25
C VAL A 48 -6.63 4.41 2.52
N PRO A 49 -7.60 3.48 2.66
CA PRO A 49 -8.95 3.83 3.08
C PRO A 49 -9.01 4.51 4.45
N GLN A 50 -10.04 5.34 4.64
CA GLN A 50 -10.32 5.94 5.94
C GLN A 50 -10.73 4.87 6.95
N VAL A 51 -10.30 5.05 8.21
CA VAL A 51 -10.69 4.20 9.34
C VAL A 51 -12.18 4.38 9.62
N VAL A 52 -12.88 3.27 9.82
CA VAL A 52 -14.27 3.21 10.27
C VAL A 52 -14.36 3.62 11.73
N ASN A 53 -15.22 4.58 12.07
CA ASN A 53 -15.35 5.09 13.44
C ASN A 53 -16.73 4.83 14.07
N ASP A 54 -17.65 4.25 13.31
CA ASP A 54 -19.05 4.06 13.67
C ASP A 54 -19.47 2.58 13.66
N LEU A 55 -18.50 1.65 13.79
CA LEU A 55 -18.81 0.22 13.85
C LEU A 55 -19.68 -0.05 15.08
N ARG A 56 -20.79 -0.77 14.85
CA ARG A 56 -21.72 -1.24 15.86
C ARG A 56 -21.93 -2.74 15.73
N ALA A 57 -22.10 -3.39 16.87
CA ALA A 57 -22.37 -4.82 16.99
C ALA A 57 -23.60 -5.03 17.88
N GLU A 58 -24.64 -5.65 17.36
CA GLU A 58 -25.90 -5.88 18.05
C GLU A 58 -26.24 -7.37 18.05
N ARG A 59 -26.53 -7.94 19.22
CA ARG A 59 -26.90 -9.35 19.33
C ARG A 59 -28.39 -9.52 19.00
N THR A 60 -28.69 -10.44 18.09
CA THR A 60 -30.06 -10.82 17.68
C THR A 60 -30.31 -12.31 17.96
N GLU A 61 -31.50 -12.81 17.61
CA GLU A 61 -31.81 -14.25 17.72
C GLU A 61 -31.01 -15.10 16.71
N GLU A 62 -30.65 -14.52 15.55
CA GLU A 62 -29.93 -15.21 14.47
C GLU A 62 -28.41 -15.20 14.67
N GLY A 63 -27.87 -14.22 15.40
CA GLY A 63 -26.43 -14.04 15.55
C GLY A 63 -26.05 -12.66 16.08
N ILE A 64 -24.89 -12.15 15.65
CA ILE A 64 -24.47 -10.76 15.94
C ILE A 64 -24.44 -9.98 14.62
N VAL A 65 -25.26 -8.95 14.53
CA VAL A 65 -25.33 -8.06 13.38
C VAL A 65 -24.33 -6.93 13.55
N LEU A 66 -23.41 -6.83 12.59
CA LEU A 66 -22.46 -5.74 12.46
C LEU A 66 -22.98 -4.70 11.47
N GLN A 67 -22.76 -3.43 11.78
CA GLN A 67 -23.13 -2.29 10.94
C GLN A 67 -22.03 -1.22 10.98
N TRP A 68 -21.64 -0.70 9.82
CA TRP A 68 -20.62 0.34 9.71
C TRP A 68 -20.76 1.15 8.42
N THR A 69 -20.14 2.32 8.38
CA THR A 69 -20.07 3.16 7.17
C THR A 69 -18.68 3.17 6.57
N ALA A 70 -18.57 2.96 5.25
CA ALA A 70 -17.29 3.08 4.54
C ALA A 70 -17.49 3.71 3.15
N ALA A 71 -16.71 4.73 2.83
CA ALA A 71 -16.73 5.37 1.52
C ALA A 71 -15.78 4.65 0.53
N ILE A 72 -16.13 3.42 0.15
CA ILE A 72 -15.38 2.65 -0.85
C ILE A 72 -16.31 2.11 -1.95
N SER A 73 -15.86 2.19 -3.20
CA SER A 73 -16.57 1.59 -4.34
C SER A 73 -16.06 0.19 -4.65
N GLU A 74 -14.77 -0.06 -4.40
CA GLU A 74 -14.09 -1.32 -4.65
C GLU A 74 -13.08 -1.60 -3.53
N GLY A 75 -12.92 -2.87 -3.19
CA GLY A 75 -12.05 -3.31 -2.10
C GLY A 75 -12.68 -4.38 -1.23
N SER A 76 -12.14 -4.56 -0.03
CA SER A 76 -12.60 -5.56 0.93
C SER A 76 -12.72 -5.01 2.36
N PHE A 77 -13.56 -5.69 3.14
CA PHE A 77 -13.70 -5.56 4.58
C PHE A 77 -13.17 -6.83 5.23
N ARG A 78 -12.17 -6.69 6.10
CA ARG A 78 -11.73 -7.77 6.98
C ARG A 78 -12.45 -7.62 8.31
N ILE A 79 -13.22 -8.63 8.69
CA ILE A 79 -13.95 -8.66 9.94
C ILE A 79 -13.13 -9.44 10.95
N LEU A 80 -12.73 -8.75 12.01
CA LEU A 80 -11.97 -9.30 13.10
C LEU A 80 -12.89 -9.51 14.31
N ARG A 81 -12.73 -10.65 14.97
CA ARG A 81 -13.47 -11.01 16.17
C ARG A 81 -12.50 -11.39 17.29
N SER A 82 -12.78 -10.88 18.48
CA SER A 82 -12.25 -11.37 19.73
C SER A 82 -13.36 -12.06 20.49
N GLU A 83 -13.07 -13.26 20.98
CA GLU A 83 -14.00 -14.10 21.73
C GLU A 83 -13.44 -14.30 23.14
N GLN A 84 -14.29 -14.07 24.14
CA GLN A 84 -13.97 -14.27 25.55
C GLN A 84 -14.93 -15.30 26.13
N TYR A 85 -14.35 -16.29 26.81
CA TYR A 85 -15.11 -17.37 27.43
C TYR A 85 -15.56 -16.97 28.83
N PRO A 86 -16.70 -17.47 29.32
CA PRO A 86 -17.21 -17.14 30.65
C PRO A 86 -16.31 -17.64 31.78
N GLU A 87 -15.48 -18.66 31.52
CA GLU A 87 -14.53 -19.23 32.48
C GLU A 87 -13.21 -18.47 32.56
N GLU A 88 -12.94 -17.56 31.62
CA GLU A 88 -11.75 -16.70 31.67
C GLU A 88 -11.97 -15.60 32.72
N GLU A 89 -10.97 -15.40 33.58
CA GLU A 89 -11.00 -14.30 34.55
C GLU A 89 -11.18 -12.98 33.82
N ILE A 90 -12.22 -12.23 34.22
CA ILE A 90 -12.53 -10.91 33.68
C ILE A 90 -11.44 -9.95 34.18
N CYS A 91 -10.36 -9.83 33.44
CA CYS A 91 -9.33 -8.81 33.63
C CYS A 91 -9.69 -7.58 32.80
N VAL A 92 -9.66 -6.42 33.46
CA VAL A 92 -10.07 -5.12 32.89
C VAL A 92 -9.17 -4.68 31.71
N ASP A 93 -7.95 -5.18 31.64
CA ASP A 93 -6.94 -4.76 30.64
C ASP A 93 -6.27 -5.95 29.93
N CYS A 94 -6.98 -7.07 29.82
CA CYS A 94 -6.42 -8.19 29.09
C CYS A 94 -6.36 -7.90 27.59
N PRO A 95 -5.19 -8.10 26.95
CA PRO A 95 -5.04 -7.93 25.52
C PRO A 95 -6.05 -8.83 24.80
N ARG A 96 -6.96 -8.21 24.05
CA ARG A 96 -7.95 -8.94 23.25
C ARG A 96 -7.25 -9.56 22.05
N ASN A 97 -7.39 -10.88 21.90
CA ASN A 97 -6.92 -11.57 20.70
C ASN A 97 -7.97 -11.42 19.59
N TYR A 98 -7.61 -10.74 18.51
CA TYR A 98 -8.47 -10.53 17.34
C TYR A 98 -8.03 -11.44 16.21
N VAL A 99 -8.95 -12.27 15.72
CA VAL A 99 -8.75 -13.14 14.55
C VAL A 99 -9.67 -12.71 13.42
N VAL A 100 -9.18 -12.81 12.17
CA VAL A 100 -10.02 -12.55 10.99
C VAL A 100 -10.98 -13.72 10.82
N ILE A 101 -12.28 -13.44 10.90
CA ILE A 101 -13.34 -14.46 10.75
C ILE A 101 -14.02 -14.43 9.38
N SER A 102 -13.88 -13.32 8.67
CA SER A 102 -14.48 -13.13 7.35
C SER A 102 -13.75 -12.03 6.59
N GLU A 103 -13.68 -12.19 5.28
CA GLU A 103 -13.29 -11.12 4.35
C GLU A 103 -14.41 -10.99 3.31
N LEU A 104 -14.97 -9.78 3.21
CA LEU A 104 -16.09 -9.47 2.32
C LEU A 104 -15.61 -8.46 1.28
N THR A 105 -16.05 -8.60 0.04
CA THR A 105 -15.84 -7.52 -0.94
C THR A 105 -16.89 -6.42 -0.77
N ALA A 106 -16.61 -5.21 -1.26
CA ALA A 106 -17.56 -4.08 -1.22
C ALA A 106 -18.91 -4.41 -1.90
N ASN A 107 -18.92 -5.35 -2.84
CA ASN A 107 -20.10 -5.80 -3.58
C ASN A 107 -20.57 -7.21 -3.18
N ASP A 108 -20.10 -7.73 -2.03
CA ASP A 108 -20.49 -9.05 -1.57
C ASP A 108 -21.99 -9.08 -1.22
N PRO A 109 -22.78 -10.04 -1.73
CA PRO A 109 -24.20 -10.15 -1.39
C PRO A 109 -24.48 -10.29 0.12
N LYS A 110 -23.49 -10.80 0.89
CA LYS A 110 -23.57 -10.92 2.34
C LYS A 110 -23.34 -9.60 3.06
N ALA A 111 -22.69 -8.62 2.42
CA ALA A 111 -22.56 -7.26 2.89
C ALA A 111 -23.76 -6.46 2.41
N LYS A 112 -24.85 -6.45 3.18
CA LYS A 112 -26.08 -5.74 2.80
C LYS A 112 -25.81 -4.24 2.79
N ASN A 113 -25.78 -3.65 1.61
CA ASN A 113 -25.74 -2.20 1.45
C ASN A 113 -27.16 -1.63 1.63
N LYS A 114 -27.39 -0.79 2.65
CA LYS A 114 -28.72 -0.17 2.90
C LYS A 114 -29.02 1.00 1.94
N GLY A 115 -28.68 0.87 0.67
CA GLY A 115 -29.12 1.74 -0.42
C GLY A 115 -28.34 3.05 -0.61
N SER A 116 -27.53 3.48 0.37
CA SER A 116 -26.71 4.70 0.28
C SER A 116 -25.35 4.50 -0.41
N GLY A 117 -24.96 3.24 -0.65
CA GLY A 117 -23.63 2.92 -1.19
C GLY A 117 -22.52 2.92 -0.12
N VAL A 118 -22.79 3.42 1.09
CA VAL A 118 -21.79 3.56 2.15
C VAL A 118 -22.13 2.80 3.44
N ASP A 119 -23.40 2.44 3.65
CA ASP A 119 -23.85 1.71 4.83
C ASP A 119 -23.77 0.20 4.61
N TYR A 120 -22.90 -0.49 5.35
CA TYR A 120 -22.72 -1.94 5.25
C TYR A 120 -23.26 -2.67 6.46
N SER A 121 -23.75 -3.89 6.25
CA SER A 121 -24.11 -4.80 7.33
C SER A 121 -23.79 -6.25 7.02
N TRP A 122 -23.37 -6.97 8.05
CA TRP A 122 -23.06 -8.40 7.99
C TRP A 122 -23.44 -9.09 9.29
N ILE A 123 -23.76 -10.38 9.25
CA ILE A 123 -24.16 -11.16 10.43
C ILE A 123 -23.17 -12.29 10.71
N ASP A 124 -22.68 -12.33 11.95
CA ASP A 124 -21.94 -13.48 12.51
C ASP A 124 -22.94 -14.47 13.13
N THR A 125 -23.17 -15.59 12.46
CA THR A 125 -24.02 -16.67 12.97
C THR A 125 -23.25 -17.72 13.76
N ALA A 126 -21.91 -17.70 13.72
CA ALA A 126 -21.03 -18.66 14.39
C ALA A 126 -20.71 -18.19 15.83
N VAL A 127 -21.77 -17.83 16.57
CA VAL A 127 -21.69 -17.22 17.91
C VAL A 127 -22.38 -18.11 18.94
N LYS A 128 -21.80 -18.18 20.14
CA LYS A 128 -22.37 -18.90 21.29
C LYS A 128 -23.06 -17.91 22.24
N LYS A 129 -24.10 -18.38 22.93
CA LYS A 129 -24.92 -17.54 23.82
C LYS A 129 -24.16 -17.06 25.06
N GLU A 130 -23.26 -17.90 25.57
CA GLU A 130 -22.53 -17.68 26.82
C GLU A 130 -21.25 -16.86 26.64
N ASN A 131 -20.77 -16.74 25.40
CA ASN A 131 -19.52 -16.07 25.08
C ASN A 131 -19.74 -14.57 24.83
N ARG A 132 -18.72 -13.79 25.16
CA ARG A 132 -18.66 -12.36 24.87
C ARG A 132 -17.82 -12.14 23.62
N TYR A 133 -18.28 -11.22 22.77
CA TYR A 133 -17.66 -10.95 21.49
C TYR A 133 -17.39 -9.46 21.33
N ALA A 134 -16.22 -9.16 20.78
CA ALA A 134 -15.86 -7.82 20.35
C ALA A 134 -15.37 -7.86 18.90
N TYR A 135 -15.73 -6.84 18.13
CA TYR A 135 -15.45 -6.79 16.71
C TYR A 135 -14.64 -5.54 16.33
N GLN A 136 -13.87 -5.70 15.27
CA GLN A 136 -13.25 -4.61 14.52
C GLN A 136 -13.39 -4.90 13.02
N VAL A 137 -13.42 -3.85 12.22
CA VAL A 137 -13.38 -3.94 10.76
C VAL A 137 -12.16 -3.19 10.25
N ILE A 138 -11.45 -3.80 9.31
CA ILE A 138 -10.40 -3.16 8.53
C ILE A 138 -10.88 -3.02 7.10
N VAL A 139 -10.78 -1.82 6.56
CA VAL A 139 -11.12 -1.52 5.16
C VAL A 139 -9.85 -1.55 4.32
N CYS A 140 -9.88 -2.31 3.23
CA CYS A 140 -8.81 -2.40 2.24
C CYS A 140 -9.33 -1.93 0.88
N ASN A 141 -8.54 -1.15 0.16
CA ASN A 141 -8.89 -0.73 -1.20
C ASN A 141 -8.68 -1.86 -2.23
N ALA A 142 -9.08 -1.63 -3.48
CA ALA A 142 -8.90 -2.59 -4.58
C ALA A 142 -7.43 -3.00 -4.82
N SER A 143 -6.46 -2.14 -4.47
CA SER A 143 -5.03 -2.44 -4.57
C SER A 143 -4.48 -3.26 -3.39
N GLY A 144 -5.33 -3.60 -2.41
CA GLY A 144 -4.96 -4.37 -1.23
C GLY A 144 -4.33 -3.57 -0.09
N PHE A 145 -4.27 -2.24 -0.19
CA PHE A 145 -3.80 -1.39 0.90
C PHE A 145 -4.92 -1.18 1.93
N CYS A 146 -4.63 -1.51 3.18
CA CYS A 146 -5.59 -1.44 4.26
C CYS A 146 -5.35 -0.23 5.16
N GLY A 147 -6.45 0.35 5.64
CA GLY A 147 -6.44 1.33 6.73
C GLY A 147 -6.18 0.68 8.09
N GLY A 148 -6.30 1.48 9.14
CA GLY A 148 -6.27 0.99 10.53
C GLY A 148 -7.55 0.24 10.92
N PRO A 149 -7.53 -0.45 12.08
CA PRO A 149 -8.73 -1.07 12.63
C PRO A 149 -9.74 -0.01 13.05
N SER A 150 -11.03 -0.35 12.93
CA SER A 150 -12.12 0.49 13.43
C SER A 150 -12.08 0.70 14.94
N ASN A 151 -12.99 1.53 15.44
CA ASN A 151 -13.40 1.46 16.84
C ASN A 151 -13.77 0.02 17.23
N ILE A 152 -13.56 -0.32 18.50
CA ILE A 152 -13.99 -1.60 19.05
C ILE A 152 -15.51 -1.55 19.25
N ALA A 153 -16.20 -2.58 18.77
CA ALA A 153 -17.62 -2.77 19.01
C ALA A 153 -17.86 -4.05 19.81
N ASP A 154 -18.21 -3.90 21.09
CA ASP A 154 -18.68 -5.02 21.91
C ASP A 154 -20.10 -5.40 21.49
N ALA A 155 -20.38 -6.69 21.38
CA ALA A 155 -21.72 -7.19 21.07
C ALA A 155 -22.62 -7.09 22.31
N VAL A 156 -23.23 -5.93 22.50
CA VAL A 156 -24.14 -5.65 23.61
C VAL A 156 -25.50 -6.32 23.35
N LYS A 157 -26.16 -6.72 24.42
CA LYS A 157 -27.51 -7.31 24.42
C LYS A 157 -28.59 -6.23 24.41
#